data_AF-A0A918QVZ2-F1
#
_entry.id   AF-A0A918QVZ2-F1
#
_cell.length_a   1.000
_cell.length_b   1.000
_cell.length_c   1.000
_cell.angle_alpha   90.00
_cell.angle_beta   90.00
_cell.angle_gamma   90.00
#
_symmetry.space_group_name_H-M   'P 1'
#
loop_
_entity.id
_entity.type
_entity.pdbx_description
1 polymer ?
#
loop_
_entity_poly.entity_id
_entity_poly.type
_entity_poly.pdbx_seq_one_letter_code
_entity_poly.pdbx_strand_id
1 'polypeptide(L)'
;MTEPTPPRDEPTPPCDEPARPHGGPAGPWDERAPGVLRLPSGRLVRGRGLRRPLDPAAPLPTYGVYLLGRRPPDVPWEAHWLRWPDFRLPADREAARAVLTEVWERAATERVELACGGGRGRTGTALACLAVLDGVPAARAVAYVREHYDRRAVETPWQRRYVRTFPAAGRRGHG
;
A
#
# COMPACT_ATOMS: atom_id res chain seq x y z
N MET A 1 2.56 2.39 70.29
CA MET A 1 3.88 1.86 69.89
C MET A 1 3.64 0.77 68.86
N THR A 2 4.16 1.01 67.66
CA THR A 2 4.46 0.08 66.56
C THR A 2 3.30 -0.61 65.80
N GLU A 3 3.35 -0.42 64.48
CA GLU A 3 2.58 -1.06 63.40
C GLU A 3 2.48 -2.60 63.46
N PRO A 4 1.55 -3.17 62.67
CA PRO A 4 1.99 -3.73 61.38
C PRO A 4 1.16 -3.24 60.18
N THR A 5 1.85 -2.69 59.18
CA THR A 5 1.39 -2.51 57.80
C THR A 5 1.00 -3.86 57.18
N PRO A 6 -0.23 -4.03 56.65
CA PRO A 6 -0.52 -5.11 55.72
C PRO A 6 0.01 -4.78 54.31
N PRO A 7 0.40 -5.80 53.52
CA PRO A 7 1.07 -5.61 52.24
C PRO A 7 0.17 -4.88 51.23
N ARG A 8 0.78 -3.97 50.46
CA ARG A 8 0.20 -3.45 49.23
C ARG A 8 0.11 -4.60 48.24
N ASP A 9 -1.08 -5.17 48.10
CA ASP A 9 -1.47 -5.93 46.91
C ASP A 9 -1.40 -4.96 45.73
N GLU A 10 -0.28 -4.99 44.99
CA GLU A 10 -0.21 -4.43 43.66
C GLU A 10 -1.27 -5.15 42.81
N PRO A 11 -2.18 -4.43 42.15
CA PRO A 11 -3.02 -5.07 41.15
C PRO A 11 -2.11 -5.58 40.03
N THR A 12 -1.87 -6.88 40.04
CA THR A 12 -1.39 -7.62 38.87
C THR A 12 -2.31 -7.24 37.71
N PRO A 13 -1.80 -6.73 36.58
CA PRO A 13 -2.66 -6.49 35.43
C PRO A 13 -3.27 -7.83 35.02
N PRO A 14 -4.59 -7.90 34.74
CA PRO A 14 -5.19 -9.15 34.33
C PRO A 14 -4.47 -9.67 33.08
N CYS A 15 -3.93 -10.88 33.16
CA CYS A 15 -3.40 -11.66 32.01
C CYS A 15 -4.52 -12.11 31.05
N ASP A 16 -5.65 -11.43 31.04
CA ASP A 16 -6.81 -11.69 30.20
C ASP A 16 -7.17 -10.40 29.46
N GLU A 17 -6.26 -9.97 28.58
CA GLU A 17 -6.73 -9.20 27.43
C GLU A 17 -7.30 -10.21 26.42
N PRO A 18 -8.61 -10.23 26.17
CA PRO A 18 -9.15 -10.99 25.07
C PRO A 18 -8.44 -10.51 23.80
N ALA A 19 -8.01 -11.45 22.97
CA ALA A 19 -7.49 -11.19 21.62
C ALA A 19 -8.46 -10.26 20.90
N ARG A 20 -8.18 -8.95 20.99
CA ARG A 20 -8.93 -7.94 20.28
C ARG A 20 -8.81 -8.32 18.81
N PRO A 21 -9.90 -8.40 18.03
CA PRO A 21 -9.74 -8.49 16.60
C PRO A 21 -8.82 -7.33 16.19
N HIS A 22 -7.69 -7.63 15.54
CA HIS A 22 -6.63 -6.70 15.16
C HIS A 22 -7.09 -5.68 14.08
N GLY A 23 -8.26 -5.08 14.26
CA GLY A 23 -8.67 -3.84 13.63
C GLY A 23 -8.24 -2.67 14.51
N GLY A 24 -6.93 -2.44 14.61
CA GLY A 24 -6.43 -1.16 15.13
C GLY A 24 -7.05 0.01 14.33
N PRO A 25 -7.17 1.22 14.95
CA PRO A 25 -7.89 2.35 14.37
C PRO A 25 -7.47 2.57 12.92
N ALA A 26 -8.42 3.03 12.10
CA ALA A 26 -8.28 3.27 10.66
C ALA A 26 -7.22 4.34 10.36
N GLY A 27 -5.95 4.00 10.56
CA GLY A 27 -4.78 4.75 10.19
C GLY A 27 -3.97 4.01 9.13
N PRO A 28 -3.01 4.69 8.48
CA PRO A 28 -2.21 4.14 7.39
C PRO A 28 -1.40 2.91 7.82
N TRP A 29 -0.84 2.18 6.85
CA TRP A 29 0.03 1.04 7.12
C TRP A 29 1.22 1.41 8.02
N ASP A 30 1.76 0.45 8.77
CA ASP A 30 3.03 0.64 9.48
C ASP A 30 4.19 0.69 8.46
N GLU A 31 5.08 1.69 8.57
CA GLU A 31 6.25 1.82 7.69
C GLU A 31 7.23 0.64 7.81
N ARG A 32 7.22 -0.07 8.94
CA ARG A 32 8.04 -1.26 9.19
C ARG A 32 7.40 -2.54 8.64
N ALA A 33 6.14 -2.47 8.18
CA ALA A 33 5.47 -3.65 7.67
C ALA A 33 6.06 -4.09 6.30
N PRO A 34 6.15 -5.40 6.06
CA PRO A 34 6.78 -5.92 4.86
C PRO A 34 5.99 -5.54 3.61
N GLY A 35 6.71 -4.99 2.62
CA GLY A 35 6.14 -4.54 1.36
C GLY A 35 5.40 -3.21 1.48
N VAL A 36 5.63 -2.40 2.52
CA VAL A 36 5.13 -1.03 2.57
C VAL A 36 6.15 -0.10 1.91
N LEU A 37 5.66 0.69 0.95
CA LEU A 37 6.40 1.80 0.38
C LEU A 37 5.95 3.08 1.08
N ARG A 38 6.92 3.79 1.65
CA ARG A 38 6.74 5.17 2.12
C ARG A 38 6.96 6.14 0.97
N LEU A 39 5.98 6.99 0.72
CA LEU A 39 6.07 8.09 -0.22
C LEU A 39 6.71 9.33 0.45
N PRO A 40 7.34 10.24 -0.32
CA PRO A 40 7.95 11.46 0.22
C PRO A 40 7.01 12.31 1.08
N SER A 41 5.72 12.34 0.76
CA SER A 41 4.69 13.05 1.52
C SER A 41 4.36 12.42 2.88
N GLY A 42 4.93 11.25 3.20
CA GLY A 42 4.62 10.49 4.41
C GLY A 42 3.49 9.47 4.25
N ARG A 43 2.86 9.38 3.08
CA ARG A 43 1.85 8.36 2.76
C ARG A 43 2.47 6.95 2.73
N LEU A 44 1.74 5.97 3.23
CA LEU A 44 2.20 4.59 3.36
C LEU A 44 1.30 3.66 2.53
N VAL A 45 1.89 3.02 1.53
CA VAL A 45 1.17 2.19 0.58
C VAL A 45 1.78 0.79 0.56
N ARG A 46 0.95 -0.24 0.77
CA ARG A 46 1.44 -1.62 0.75
C ARG A 46 1.39 -2.21 -0.65
N GLY A 47 2.49 -2.74 -1.14
CA GLY A 47 2.55 -3.56 -2.35
C GLY A 47 2.55 -5.05 -2.00
N ARG A 48 1.60 -5.82 -2.55
CA ARG A 48 1.46 -7.27 -2.33
C ARG A 48 1.60 -8.06 -3.63
N GLY A 49 2.13 -9.28 -3.53
CA GLY A 49 2.02 -10.31 -4.55
C GLY A 49 1.01 -11.37 -4.12
N LEU A 50 -0.04 -11.63 -4.92
CA LEU A 50 -1.05 -12.66 -4.62
C LEU A 50 -0.48 -14.09 -4.58
N ARG A 51 0.70 -14.31 -5.19
CA ARG A 51 1.46 -15.56 -5.01
C ARG A 51 1.95 -15.77 -3.58
N ARG A 52 2.00 -14.72 -2.75
CA ARG A 52 2.38 -14.83 -1.34
C ARG A 52 1.09 -14.82 -0.51
N PRO A 53 0.80 -15.90 0.24
CA PRO A 53 -0.41 -15.94 1.06
C PRO A 53 -0.41 -14.80 2.08
N LEU A 54 -1.61 -14.28 2.38
CA LEU A 54 -1.80 -13.33 3.46
C LEU A 54 -1.46 -14.04 4.76
N ASP A 55 -0.63 -13.43 5.59
CA ASP A 55 -0.50 -13.89 6.97
C ASP A 55 -1.85 -13.65 7.65
N PRO A 56 -2.50 -14.68 8.24
CA PRO A 56 -3.79 -14.52 8.92
C PRO A 56 -3.73 -13.55 10.11
N ALA A 57 -2.54 -13.26 10.66
CA ALA A 57 -2.34 -12.26 11.69
C ALA A 57 -2.12 -10.84 11.13
N ALA A 58 -1.98 -10.68 9.81
CA ALA A 58 -1.75 -9.37 9.22
C ALA A 58 -3.04 -8.53 9.25
N PRO A 59 -2.97 -7.23 9.64
CA PRO A 59 -4.12 -6.35 9.56
C PRO A 59 -4.61 -6.26 8.11
N LEU A 60 -5.93 -6.27 7.94
CA LEU A 60 -6.57 -6.22 6.63
C LEU A 60 -6.47 -4.80 6.03
N PRO A 61 -6.30 -4.70 4.70
CA PRO A 61 -6.43 -3.41 4.01
C PRO A 61 -7.86 -2.89 4.15
N THR A 62 -8.00 -1.57 4.25
CA THR A 62 -9.30 -0.90 4.11
C THR A 62 -9.66 -0.78 2.63
N TYR A 63 -8.65 -0.52 1.79
CA TYR A 63 -8.78 -0.39 0.35
C TYR A 63 -7.70 -1.19 -0.39
N GLY A 64 -8.08 -2.01 -1.35
CA GLY A 64 -7.17 -2.88 -2.11
C GLY A 64 -7.31 -2.75 -3.62
N VAL A 65 -6.24 -2.44 -4.34
CA VAL A 65 -6.25 -2.40 -5.80
C VAL A 65 -5.60 -3.66 -6.38
N TYR A 66 -6.37 -4.40 -7.16
CA TYR A 66 -5.92 -5.62 -7.83
C TYR A 66 -5.53 -5.35 -9.28
N LEU A 67 -4.23 -5.35 -9.55
CA LEU A 67 -3.66 -5.15 -10.88
C LEU A 67 -3.53 -6.50 -11.59
N LEU A 68 -4.67 -7.10 -11.95
CA LEU A 68 -4.76 -8.44 -12.52
C LEU A 68 -5.31 -8.43 -13.94
N GLY A 69 -4.82 -9.35 -14.77
CA GLY A 69 -5.37 -9.58 -16.10
C GLY A 69 -6.75 -10.27 -16.08
N ARG A 70 -7.10 -10.92 -14.96
CA ARG A 70 -8.39 -11.57 -14.71
C ARG A 70 -9.07 -10.93 -13.51
N ARG A 71 -10.40 -10.95 -13.49
CA ARG A 71 -11.19 -10.45 -12.36
C ARG A 71 -10.81 -11.23 -11.09
N PRO A 72 -10.39 -10.55 -10.01
CA PRO A 72 -10.15 -11.19 -8.72
C PRO A 72 -11.47 -11.73 -8.13
N PRO A 73 -11.42 -12.73 -7.24
CA PRO A 73 -12.56 -13.08 -6.40
C PRO A 73 -12.99 -11.90 -5.54
N ASP A 74 -14.28 -11.85 -5.18
CA ASP A 74 -14.81 -10.81 -4.30
C ASP A 74 -14.11 -10.89 -2.94
N VAL A 75 -13.67 -9.73 -2.46
CA VAL A 75 -12.99 -9.60 -1.18
C VAL A 75 -13.87 -8.83 -0.21
N PRO A 76 -13.76 -9.09 1.10
CA PRO A 76 -14.63 -8.47 2.10
C PRO A 76 -14.27 -7.00 2.40
N TRP A 77 -13.21 -6.46 1.79
CA TRP A 77 -12.82 -5.05 1.88
C TRP A 77 -13.06 -4.33 0.56
N GLU A 78 -13.06 -2.99 0.61
CA GLU A 78 -13.24 -2.20 -0.61
C GLU A 78 -12.06 -2.45 -1.56
N ALA A 79 -12.36 -2.87 -2.78
CA ALA A 79 -11.31 -3.19 -3.71
C ALA A 79 -11.64 -2.81 -5.14
N HIS A 80 -10.66 -2.21 -5.80
CA HIS A 80 -10.76 -1.87 -7.20
C HIS A 80 -9.96 -2.85 -8.05
N TRP A 81 -10.63 -3.48 -9.00
CA TRP A 81 -9.93 -4.28 -10.00
C TRP A 81 -9.51 -3.38 -11.16
N LEU A 82 -8.24 -3.46 -11.54
CA LEU A 82 -7.73 -2.85 -12.75
C LEU A 82 -7.23 -3.92 -13.71
N ARG A 83 -7.76 -3.89 -14.93
CA ARG A 83 -7.35 -4.80 -15.99
C ARG A 83 -5.92 -4.47 -16.46
N TRP A 84 -4.96 -5.18 -15.87
CA TRP A 84 -3.53 -5.03 -16.20
C TRP A 84 -2.96 -6.36 -16.72
N PRO A 85 -2.88 -6.54 -18.05
CA PRO A 85 -2.31 -7.75 -18.63
C PRO A 85 -0.83 -7.91 -18.24
N ASP A 86 -0.40 -9.15 -17.99
CA ASP A 86 0.98 -9.43 -17.59
C ASP A 86 2.00 -8.94 -18.62
N PHE A 87 3.10 -8.38 -18.13
CA PHE A 87 4.18 -7.73 -18.90
C PHE A 87 3.74 -6.64 -19.89
N ARG A 88 2.50 -6.17 -19.82
CA ARG A 88 1.98 -5.12 -20.71
C ARG A 88 1.64 -3.85 -19.94
N LEU A 89 1.24 -2.82 -20.67
CA LEU A 89 0.69 -1.59 -20.12
C LEU A 89 -0.76 -1.83 -19.67
N PRO A 90 -1.30 -1.00 -18.75
CA PRO A 90 -2.71 -1.07 -18.40
C PRO A 90 -3.56 -0.94 -19.66
N ALA A 91 -4.60 -1.77 -19.76
CA ALA A 91 -5.49 -1.78 -20.92
C ALA A 91 -6.18 -0.42 -21.11
N ASP A 92 -6.47 0.24 -19.99
CA ASP A 92 -6.99 1.59 -19.92
C ASP A 92 -6.08 2.44 -19.04
N ARG A 93 -5.48 3.46 -19.65
CA ARG A 93 -4.55 4.38 -18.98
C ARG A 93 -5.29 5.40 -18.12
N GLU A 94 -6.50 5.80 -18.52
CA GLU A 94 -7.30 6.76 -17.77
C GLU A 94 -7.89 6.10 -16.52
N ALA A 95 -8.44 4.89 -16.66
CA ALA A 95 -8.87 4.11 -15.51
C ALA A 95 -7.70 3.84 -14.56
N ALA A 96 -6.51 3.51 -15.08
CA ALA A 96 -5.32 3.35 -14.24
C ALA A 96 -4.97 4.63 -13.49
N ARG A 97 -5.04 5.78 -14.16
CA ARG A 97 -4.79 7.06 -13.52
C ARG A 97 -5.83 7.37 -12.45
N ALA A 98 -7.12 7.18 -12.74
CA ALA A 98 -8.19 7.45 -11.79
C ALA A 98 -8.02 6.62 -10.51
N VAL A 99 -7.85 5.31 -10.67
CA VAL A 99 -7.65 4.39 -9.54
C VAL A 99 -6.37 4.70 -8.77
N LEU A 100 -5.26 5.00 -9.45
CA LEU A 100 -4.01 5.37 -8.75
C LEU A 100 -4.12 6.72 -8.02
N THR A 101 -4.90 7.67 -8.54
CA THR A 101 -5.16 8.93 -7.86
C THR A 101 -5.99 8.70 -6.61
N GLU A 102 -7.03 7.88 -6.69
CA GLU A 102 -7.86 7.49 -5.55
C GLU A 102 -7.04 6.76 -4.48
N VAL A 103 -6.18 5.82 -4.89
CA VAL A 103 -5.20 5.17 -4.00
C VAL A 103 -4.34 6.18 -3.27
N TRP A 104 -3.82 7.18 -3.98
CA TRP A 104 -2.93 8.20 -3.40
C TRP A 104 -3.68 9.11 -2.42
N GLU A 105 -4.92 9.49 -2.72
CA GLU A 105 -5.77 10.29 -1.83
C GLU A 105 -6.09 9.50 -0.55
N ARG A 106 -6.51 8.24 -0.68
CA ARG A 106 -6.87 7.38 0.45
C ARG A 106 -5.67 6.93 1.27
N ALA A 107 -4.50 6.77 0.67
CA ALA A 107 -3.28 6.36 1.38
C ALA A 107 -2.80 7.38 2.43
N ALA A 108 -3.38 8.58 2.47
CA ALA A 108 -3.12 9.55 3.53
C ALA A 108 -3.78 9.18 4.86
N THR A 109 -4.92 8.48 4.83
CA THR A 109 -5.73 8.20 6.02
C THR A 109 -6.03 6.71 6.20
N GLU A 110 -5.99 5.92 5.13
CA GLU A 110 -6.43 4.53 5.11
C GLU A 110 -5.29 3.54 4.79
N ARG A 111 -5.53 2.27 5.13
CA ARG A 111 -4.65 1.16 4.76
C ARG A 111 -4.89 0.76 3.31
N VAL A 112 -4.20 1.45 2.41
CA VAL A 112 -4.28 1.17 0.98
C VAL A 112 -3.25 0.14 0.56
N GLU A 113 -3.69 -0.83 -0.23
CA GLU A 113 -2.82 -1.86 -0.77
C GLU A 113 -2.95 -2.00 -2.29
N LEU A 114 -1.84 -2.31 -2.98
CA LEU A 114 -1.84 -2.74 -4.37
C LEU A 114 -1.30 -4.16 -4.50
N ALA A 115 -2.14 -5.06 -5.01
CA ALA A 115 -1.79 -6.45 -5.23
C ALA A 115 -1.70 -6.77 -6.72
N CYS A 116 -0.64 -7.47 -7.13
CA CYS A 116 -0.59 -8.10 -8.46
C CYS A 116 -0.20 -9.58 -8.34
N GLY A 117 -0.16 -10.32 -9.45
CA GLY A 117 0.20 -11.74 -9.41
C GLY A 117 1.58 -12.01 -8.81
N GLY A 118 2.59 -11.19 -9.12
CA GLY A 118 3.97 -11.40 -8.67
C GLY A 118 4.47 -10.45 -7.59
N GLY A 119 3.74 -9.38 -7.29
CA GLY A 119 4.14 -8.32 -6.35
C GLY A 119 5.34 -7.46 -6.78
N ARG A 120 5.92 -7.65 -7.98
CA ARG A 120 7.19 -7.00 -8.37
C ARG A 120 7.06 -6.09 -9.60
N GLY A 121 6.65 -6.63 -10.75
CA GLY A 121 6.54 -5.85 -11.99
C GLY A 121 5.40 -4.81 -11.99
N ARG A 122 4.15 -5.27 -11.99
CA ARG A 122 2.96 -4.38 -12.07
C ARG A 122 2.79 -3.55 -10.81
N THR A 123 2.90 -4.17 -9.64
CA THR A 123 2.88 -3.47 -8.35
C THR A 123 3.96 -2.40 -8.30
N GLY A 124 5.21 -2.73 -8.65
CA GLY A 124 6.29 -1.73 -8.70
C GLY A 124 6.04 -0.59 -9.68
N THR A 125 5.39 -0.86 -10.82
CA THR A 125 5.00 0.18 -11.79
C THR A 125 3.94 1.11 -11.22
N ALA A 126 2.91 0.55 -10.59
CA ALA A 126 1.86 1.33 -9.93
C ALA A 126 2.41 2.17 -8.78
N LEU A 127 3.26 1.59 -7.92
CA LEU A 127 3.97 2.30 -6.86
C LEU A 127 4.83 3.44 -7.42
N ALA A 128 5.47 3.26 -8.57
CA ALA A 128 6.27 4.30 -9.20
C ALA A 128 5.37 5.43 -9.74
N CYS A 129 4.21 5.12 -10.31
CA CYS A 129 3.21 6.13 -10.68
C CYS A 129 2.70 6.90 -9.45
N LEU A 130 2.49 6.24 -8.31
CA LEU A 130 2.12 6.89 -7.06
C LEU A 130 3.21 7.84 -6.56
N ALA A 131 4.49 7.43 -6.65
CA ALA A 131 5.61 8.32 -6.35
C ALA A 131 5.62 9.56 -7.25
N VAL A 132 5.26 9.42 -8.54
CA VAL A 132 5.13 10.55 -9.47
C VAL A 132 3.98 11.48 -9.08
N LEU A 133 2.83 10.92 -8.69
CA LEU A 133 1.70 11.70 -8.18
C LEU A 133 2.05 12.45 -6.89
N ASP A 134 2.89 11.83 -6.05
CA ASP A 134 3.36 12.40 -4.79
C ASP A 134 4.37 13.54 -4.97
N GLY A 135 4.94 13.71 -6.17
CA GLY A 135 5.89 14.77 -6.50
C GLY A 135 7.31 14.27 -6.81
N VAL A 136 7.57 12.96 -6.81
CA VAL A 136 8.86 12.42 -7.28
C VAL A 136 8.97 12.61 -8.79
N PRO A 137 10.07 13.16 -9.32
CA PRO A 137 10.28 13.23 -10.75
C PRO A 137 10.16 11.85 -11.39
N ALA A 138 9.42 11.73 -12.49
CA ALA A 138 9.15 10.43 -13.13
C ALA A 138 10.42 9.68 -13.59
N ALA A 139 11.51 10.40 -13.84
CA ALA A 139 12.83 9.81 -14.10
C ALA A 139 13.45 9.10 -12.87
N ARG A 140 13.11 9.56 -11.65
CA ARG A 140 13.59 9.06 -10.35
C ARG A 140 12.61 8.12 -9.68
N ALA A 141 11.32 8.19 -10.00
CA ALA A 141 10.28 7.36 -9.38
C ALA A 141 10.59 5.85 -9.41
N VAL A 142 11.10 5.35 -10.54
CA VAL A 142 11.51 3.93 -10.63
C VAL A 142 12.71 3.61 -9.74
N ALA A 143 13.70 4.51 -9.65
CA ALA A 143 14.84 4.32 -8.77
C ALA A 143 14.39 4.35 -7.30
N TYR A 144 13.49 5.28 -6.95
CA TYR A 144 12.91 5.41 -5.62
C TYR A 144 12.19 4.12 -5.17
N VAL A 145 11.30 3.57 -6.00
CA VAL A 145 10.62 2.31 -5.67
C VAL A 145 11.60 1.15 -5.60
N ARG A 146 12.66 1.15 -6.42
CA ARG A 146 13.68 0.10 -6.35
C ARG A 146 14.52 0.16 -5.07
N GLU A 147 14.69 1.34 -4.52
CA GLU A 147 15.44 1.58 -3.30
C GLU A 147 14.60 1.30 -2.04
N HIS A 148 13.33 1.73 -2.04
CA HIS A 148 12.45 1.67 -0.87
C HIS A 148 11.48 0.48 -0.82
N TYR A 149 11.26 -0.24 -1.93
CA TYR A 149 10.33 -1.37 -1.98
C TYR A 149 11.00 -2.68 -2.40
N ASP A 150 11.43 -2.80 -3.66
CA ASP A 150 12.09 -4.01 -4.16
C ASP A 150 13.04 -3.62 -5.30
N ARG A 151 14.32 -4.03 -5.22
CA ARG A 151 15.34 -3.74 -6.23
C ARG A 151 14.97 -4.19 -7.65
N ARG A 152 14.09 -5.18 -7.76
CA ARG A 152 13.56 -5.73 -9.03
C ARG A 152 12.21 -5.13 -9.42
N ALA A 153 11.71 -4.13 -8.69
CA ALA A 153 10.52 -3.39 -9.07
C ALA A 153 10.68 -2.77 -10.46
N VAL A 154 9.59 -2.79 -11.24
CA VAL A 154 9.58 -2.39 -12.66
C VAL A 154 10.50 -3.29 -13.48
N GLU A 155 9.96 -4.44 -13.89
CA GLU A 155 10.71 -5.50 -14.58
C GLU A 155 10.98 -5.15 -16.06
N THR A 156 10.16 -4.28 -16.67
CA THR A 156 10.21 -4.07 -18.13
C THR A 156 10.57 -2.62 -18.53
N PRO A 157 11.35 -2.43 -19.62
CA PRO A 157 11.73 -1.10 -20.12
C PRO A 157 10.52 -0.22 -20.50
N TRP A 158 9.45 -0.81 -21.03
CA TRP A 158 8.24 -0.07 -21.40
C TRP A 158 7.39 0.34 -20.19
N GLN A 159 7.38 -0.42 -19.09
CA GLN A 159 6.81 0.05 -17.81
C GLN A 159 7.58 1.27 -17.29
N ARG A 160 8.92 1.25 -17.38
CA ARG A 160 9.74 2.42 -17.03
C ARG A 160 9.40 3.62 -17.92
N ARG A 161 9.22 3.42 -19.22
CA ARG A 161 8.79 4.49 -20.14
C ARG A 161 7.39 5.00 -19.77
N TYR A 162 6.46 4.12 -19.42
CA TYR A 162 5.12 4.49 -19.00
C TYR A 162 5.12 5.39 -17.76
N VAL A 163 5.90 5.03 -16.73
CA VAL A 163 6.08 5.88 -15.54
C VAL A 163 6.64 7.24 -15.94
N ARG A 164 7.64 7.30 -16.83
CA ARG A 164 8.23 8.56 -17.31
C ARG A 164 7.24 9.45 -18.07
N THR A 165 6.25 8.86 -18.73
CA THR A 165 5.17 9.58 -19.42
C THR A 165 3.95 9.81 -18.54
N PHE A 166 3.94 9.31 -17.30
CA PHE A 166 2.81 9.46 -16.41
C PHE A 166 2.76 10.91 -15.95
N PRO A 167 1.61 11.60 -16.09
CA PRO A 167 1.49 12.97 -15.65
C PRO A 167 1.67 13.01 -14.13
N ALA A 168 2.60 13.84 -13.65
CA ALA A 168 2.62 14.26 -12.26
C ALA A 168 1.24 14.82 -11.89
N ALA A 169 0.87 14.81 -10.61
CA ALA A 169 -0.33 15.48 -10.14
C ALA A 169 -0.19 16.98 -10.49
N GLY A 170 -0.64 17.34 -11.69
CA GLY A 170 -0.66 18.70 -12.16
C GLY A 170 -1.51 19.47 -11.18
N ARG A 171 -0.93 20.54 -10.64
CA ARG A 171 -1.66 21.61 -9.94
C ARG A 171 -2.99 21.77 -10.65
N ARG A 172 -4.09 21.44 -9.97
CA ARG A 172 -5.42 21.80 -10.47
C ARG A 172 -5.44 23.33 -10.49
N GLY A 173 -5.07 23.90 -11.63
CA GLY A 173 -5.42 25.27 -11.98
C GLY A 173 -6.93 25.27 -12.14
N HIS A 174 -7.62 25.71 -11.10
CA HIS A 174 -8.98 26.21 -11.20
C HIS A 174 -8.81 27.69 -11.52
N GLY A 175 -9.07 28.05 -12.78
CA GLY A 175 -9.22 29.43 -13.23
C GLY A 175 -10.68 29.82 -13.24
#